data_AF-A0A955SD02-F1
#
_entry.id   AF-A0A955SD02-F1
#
_cell.length_a   1.000
_cell.length_b   1.000
_cell.length_c   1.000
_cell.angle_alpha   90.00
_cell.angle_beta   90.00
_cell.angle_gamma   90.00
#
_symmetry.space_group_name_H-M   'P 1'
#
loop_
_entity.id
_entity.type
_entity.pdbx_description
1 polymer ?
#
loop_
_entity_poly.entity_id
_entity_poly.type
_entity_poly.pdbx_seq_one_letter_code
_entity_poly.pdbx_strand_id
1 'polypeptide(L)'
;MSDRNQLPQFDLMDAMEEAVCFLNPENVVIFTNSQAEKVLKAPSSQILERNFLDFFADESKGLIESALIRSKVEGRVRLNTCMSSLDDGREVPVLLRVVQYQDQDANHRGAYAIFLDLTDLNKALREQESLKERNRELEHLVVTCPLTGIYNRRYFELRFAEEVARAKRYRHGMCLGLVDIDHFKKINDTFGHQAGDMALKRFARILRDSVRSTDIVSRYGGEEFAIVFPEAHPEEIMPVCIRMRQKIQRTPINTPKGEIRLTASFGICPYPLDDPEITRADLVSRADESLYRAKEEGRNRIVLYGHPVEA
;
A
#
# COMPACT_ATOMS: atom_id res chain seq x y z
N MET A 1 0.25 42.96 37.91
CA MET A 1 0.50 42.77 36.45
C MET A 1 1.87 43.33 36.10
N SER A 2 2.89 42.90 36.81
CA SER A 2 4.23 43.50 36.83
C SER A 2 5.21 42.34 36.93
N ASP A 3 5.68 41.88 35.76
CA ASP A 3 6.85 40.97 35.58
C ASP A 3 7.05 40.54 34.11
N ARG A 4 6.33 41.12 33.13
CA ARG A 4 6.56 40.86 31.70
C ARG A 4 7.79 41.57 31.09
N ASN A 5 8.44 42.47 31.83
CA ASN A 5 9.53 43.33 31.32
C ASN A 5 10.95 42.93 31.80
N GLN A 6 11.13 41.77 32.44
CA GLN A 6 12.44 41.32 32.96
C GLN A 6 12.98 40.02 32.35
N LEU A 7 12.30 39.43 31.36
CA LEU A 7 12.91 38.35 30.60
C LEU A 7 13.81 38.97 29.52
N PRO A 8 15.14 38.70 29.52
CA PRO A 8 15.99 39.13 28.44
C PRO A 8 15.46 38.49 27.16
N GLN A 9 15.02 39.31 26.20
CA GLN A 9 14.39 38.82 24.96
C GLN A 9 15.33 37.88 24.18
N PHE A 10 16.64 38.05 24.35
CA PHE A 10 17.68 37.18 23.81
C PHE A 10 17.69 35.78 24.44
N ASP A 11 17.57 35.67 25.77
CA ASP A 11 17.55 34.39 26.49
C ASP A 11 16.34 33.53 26.09
N LEU A 12 15.21 34.17 25.79
CA LEU A 12 14.01 33.49 25.29
C LEU A 12 14.20 32.93 23.87
N MET A 13 14.88 33.67 22.99
CA MET A 13 15.15 33.21 21.62
C MET A 13 16.23 32.13 21.57
N ASP A 14 17.18 32.15 22.50
CA ASP A 14 18.21 31.12 22.59
C ASP A 14 17.69 29.81 23.21
N ALA A 15 16.66 29.90 24.05
CA ALA A 15 15.95 28.74 24.57
C ALA A 15 15.03 28.04 23.55
N MET A 16 14.82 28.62 22.36
CA MET A 16 14.03 27.98 21.30
C MET A 16 14.77 26.75 20.75
N GLU A 17 14.00 25.73 20.37
CA GLU A 17 14.55 24.53 19.73
C GLU A 17 14.81 24.75 18.24
N GLU A 18 14.14 25.74 17.62
CA GLU A 18 14.36 26.09 16.23
C GLU A 18 15.54 27.05 16.03
N ALA A 19 16.19 26.94 14.87
CA ALA A 19 17.17 27.92 14.42
C ALA A 19 16.45 29.21 14.00
N VAL A 20 16.86 30.33 14.58
CA VAL A 20 16.25 31.64 14.35
C VAL A 20 17.30 32.66 13.96
N CYS A 21 17.04 33.43 12.91
CA CYS A 21 17.77 34.63 12.53
C CYS A 21 16.81 35.82 12.43
N PHE A 22 17.21 37.00 12.91
CA PHE A 22 16.50 38.24 12.65
C PHE A 22 17.22 39.02 11.54
N LEU A 23 16.46 39.42 10.53
CA LEU A 23 16.91 40.11 9.35
C LEU A 23 16.46 41.56 9.39
N ASN A 24 17.34 42.48 9.01
CA ASN A 24 16.93 43.87 8.75
C ASN A 24 16.17 43.98 7.40
N PRO A 25 15.64 45.16 7.02
CA PRO A 25 14.92 45.34 5.76
C PRO A 25 15.71 45.01 4.48
N GLU A 26 17.04 45.07 4.56
CA GLU A 26 18.03 44.72 3.53
C GLU A 26 18.42 43.23 3.53
N ASN A 27 17.75 42.39 4.34
CA ASN A 27 18.00 40.96 4.51
C ASN A 27 19.37 40.60 5.12
N VAL A 28 20.01 41.54 5.82
CA VAL A 28 21.24 41.31 6.58
C VAL A 28 20.90 40.72 7.94
N VAL A 29 21.62 39.68 8.36
CA VAL A 29 21.41 39.03 9.65
C VAL A 29 21.94 39.92 10.77
N ILE A 30 21.06 40.35 11.68
CA ILE A 30 21.39 41.22 12.82
C ILE A 30 21.21 40.53 14.17
N PHE A 31 20.59 39.34 14.19
CA PHE A 31 20.58 38.44 15.33
C PHE A 31 20.50 36.99 14.86
N THR A 32 21.09 36.08 15.63
CA THR A 32 21.02 34.63 15.42
C THR A 32 21.11 33.92 16.78
N ASN A 33 20.46 32.77 16.92
CA ASN A 33 20.51 31.96 18.16
C ASN A 33 21.47 30.76 18.04
N SER A 34 21.73 30.10 19.17
CA SER A 34 22.63 28.94 19.23
C SER A 34 22.19 27.77 18.36
N GLN A 35 20.90 27.61 18.08
CA GLN A 35 20.42 26.56 17.17
C GLN A 35 20.74 26.90 15.71
N ALA A 36 20.65 28.16 15.31
CA ALA A 36 21.06 28.60 13.98
C ALA A 36 22.55 28.40 13.74
N GLU A 37 23.40 28.63 14.75
CA GLU A 37 24.82 28.30 14.67
C GLU A 37 25.07 26.81 14.42
N LYS A 38 24.29 25.93 15.06
CA LYS A 38 24.42 24.47 14.86
C LYS A 38 23.98 24.03 13.47
N VAL A 39 22.85 24.56 12.98
CA VAL A 39 22.32 24.20 11.66
C VAL A 39 23.21 24.73 10.54
N LEU A 40 23.66 25.99 10.65
CA LEU A 40 24.58 26.61 9.68
C LEU A 40 26.05 26.18 9.87
N LYS A 41 26.36 25.50 10.97
CA LYS A 41 27.71 25.11 11.40
C LYS A 41 28.72 26.26 11.38
N ALA A 42 28.26 27.45 11.71
CA ALA A 42 29.04 28.67 11.76
C ALA A 42 28.78 29.40 13.09
N PRO A 43 29.80 29.94 13.77
CA PRO A 43 29.59 30.77 14.96
C PRO A 43 28.86 32.06 14.58
N SER A 44 28.13 32.68 15.52
CA SER A 44 27.38 33.92 15.24
C SER A 44 28.23 35.05 14.68
N SER A 45 29.52 35.14 15.02
CA SER A 45 30.46 36.11 14.43
C SER A 45 30.66 35.98 12.92
N GLN A 46 30.40 34.79 12.35
CA GLN A 46 30.47 34.52 10.91
C GLN A 46 29.09 34.59 10.25
N ILE A 47 28.01 34.65 11.03
CA ILE A 47 26.63 34.74 10.55
C ILE A 47 26.16 36.20 10.50
N LEU A 48 26.45 36.96 11.56
CA LEU A 48 26.03 38.35 11.71
C LEU A 48 26.64 39.24 10.62
N GLU A 49 25.92 40.31 10.27
CA GLU A 49 26.30 41.32 9.27
C GLU A 49 26.47 40.81 7.84
N ARG A 50 26.17 39.53 7.58
CA ARG A 50 26.13 38.95 6.24
C ARG A 50 24.72 38.94 5.66
N ASN A 51 24.65 38.87 4.33
CA ASN A 51 23.37 38.70 3.66
C ASN A 51 22.83 37.29 3.94
N PHE A 52 21.56 37.18 4.33
CA PHE A 52 20.96 35.90 4.65
C PHE A 52 20.98 34.91 3.49
N LEU A 53 20.93 35.38 2.23
CA LEU A 53 20.98 34.52 1.06
C LEU A 53 22.35 33.83 0.87
N ASP A 54 23.42 34.31 1.51
CA ASP A 54 24.76 33.73 1.40
C ASP A 54 24.86 32.35 2.05
N PHE A 55 23.93 32.00 2.95
CA PHE A 55 23.90 30.71 3.66
C PHE A 55 23.09 29.63 2.93
N PHE A 56 22.71 29.86 1.67
CA PHE A 56 21.90 28.95 0.88
C PHE A 56 22.54 28.63 -0.46
N ALA A 57 22.30 27.41 -0.95
CA ALA A 57 22.73 26.98 -2.27
C ALA A 57 22.09 27.87 -3.36
N ASP A 58 22.79 28.06 -4.48
CA ASP A 58 22.34 28.95 -5.55
C ASP A 58 20.95 28.60 -6.09
N GLU A 59 20.63 27.30 -6.16
CA GLU A 59 19.30 26.81 -6.58
C GLU A 59 18.16 27.25 -5.65
N SER A 60 18.47 27.52 -4.38
CA SER A 60 17.49 27.92 -3.36
C SER A 60 17.35 29.44 -3.21
N LYS A 61 18.36 30.23 -3.63
CA LYS A 61 18.40 31.69 -3.43
C LYS A 61 17.19 32.41 -4.01
N GLY A 62 16.83 32.13 -5.26
CA GLY A 62 15.69 32.79 -5.93
C GLY A 62 14.34 32.50 -5.25
N LEU A 63 14.15 31.28 -4.74
CA LEU A 63 12.95 30.91 -3.99
C LEU A 63 12.86 31.65 -2.65
N ILE A 64 14.00 31.78 -1.96
CA ILE A 64 14.09 32.47 -0.67
C ILE A 64 13.90 33.97 -0.84
N GLU A 65 14.52 34.58 -1.84
CA GLU A 65 14.34 35.99 -2.18
C GLU A 65 12.87 36.30 -2.48
N SER A 66 12.21 35.47 -3.27
CA SER A 66 10.76 35.56 -3.51
C SER A 66 9.94 35.42 -2.23
N ALA A 67 10.32 34.52 -1.31
CA ALA A 67 9.63 34.36 -0.03
C ALA A 67 9.80 35.58 0.89
N LEU A 68 11.01 36.15 0.94
CA LEU A 68 11.30 37.38 1.68
C LEU A 68 10.43 38.54 1.16
N ILE A 69 10.37 38.74 -0.16
CA ILE A 69 9.52 39.78 -0.78
C ILE A 69 8.04 39.53 -0.47
N ARG A 70 7.52 38.32 -0.72
CA ARG A 70 6.10 37.99 -0.47
C ARG A 70 5.72 38.17 1.00
N SER A 71 6.62 37.83 1.93
CA SER A 71 6.34 37.98 3.35
C SER A 71 6.11 39.44 3.76
N LYS A 72 6.68 40.43 3.06
CA LYS A 72 6.39 41.86 3.30
C LYS A 72 4.93 42.25 3.00
N VAL A 73 4.24 41.48 2.17
CA VAL A 73 2.82 41.69 1.84
C VAL A 73 1.93 40.76 2.66
N GLU A 74 2.30 39.48 2.79
CA GLU A 74 1.49 38.44 3.41
C GLU A 74 1.70 38.33 4.94
N GLY A 75 2.69 39.03 5.49
CA GLY A 75 3.13 38.97 6.89
C GLY A 75 3.91 37.71 7.26
N ARG A 76 3.66 36.58 6.60
CA ARG A 76 4.38 35.30 6.81
C ARG A 76 4.41 34.44 5.55
N VAL A 77 5.54 33.78 5.31
CA VAL A 77 5.71 32.83 4.20
C VAL A 77 6.41 31.57 4.71
N ARG A 78 6.04 30.42 4.15
CA ARG A 78 6.69 29.13 4.39
C ARG A 78 7.21 28.57 3.08
N LEU A 79 8.46 28.13 3.07
CA LEU A 79 9.06 27.33 2.02
C LEU A 79 9.26 25.90 2.52
N ASN A 80 8.86 24.91 1.71
CA ASN A 80 8.80 23.51 2.13
C ASN A 80 10.18 22.83 2.20
N THR A 81 11.12 23.18 1.33
CA THR A 81 12.51 22.71 1.40
C THR A 81 13.40 23.68 0.64
N CYS A 82 14.50 24.08 1.26
CA CYS A 82 15.61 24.79 0.63
C CYS A 82 16.93 24.18 1.11
N MET A 83 17.98 24.30 0.31
CA MET A 83 19.30 23.79 0.64
C MET A 83 20.11 24.92 1.26
N SER A 84 20.47 24.77 2.54
CA SER A 84 21.45 25.63 3.20
C SER A 84 22.85 25.16 2.84
N SER A 85 23.74 26.08 2.50
CA SER A 85 25.15 25.80 2.21
C SER A 85 25.98 26.09 3.45
N LEU A 86 26.73 25.08 3.89
CA LEU A 86 27.65 25.18 5.02
C LEU A 86 29.03 25.67 4.53
N ASP A 87 29.81 26.28 5.43
CA ASP A 87 31.16 26.79 5.08
C ASP A 87 32.14 25.69 4.62
N ASP A 88 31.87 24.42 4.95
CA ASP A 88 32.64 23.26 4.49
C ASP A 88 32.18 22.72 3.11
N GLY A 89 31.24 23.41 2.46
CA GLY A 89 30.69 23.06 1.14
C GLY A 89 29.62 21.97 1.17
N ARG A 90 29.26 21.42 2.34
CA ARG A 90 28.11 20.52 2.45
C ARG A 90 26.80 21.29 2.36
N GLU A 91 25.77 20.61 1.87
CA GLU A 91 24.42 21.17 1.82
C GLU A 91 23.49 20.44 2.79
N VAL A 92 22.66 21.20 3.50
CA VAL A 92 21.71 20.69 4.48
C VAL A 92 20.30 21.08 4.04
N PRO A 93 19.37 20.13 3.89
CA PRO A 93 17.98 20.46 3.58
C PRO A 93 17.34 21.10 4.81
N VAL A 94 16.80 22.30 4.65
CA VAL A 94 16.10 23.01 5.71
C VAL A 94 14.70 23.42 5.28
N LEU A 95 13.76 23.37 6.23
CA LEU A 95 12.46 24.03 6.08
C LEU A 95 12.65 25.49 6.48
N LEU A 96 12.31 26.46 5.64
CA LEU A 96 12.40 27.88 5.97
C LEU A 96 11.02 28.51 6.17
N ARG A 97 10.87 29.26 7.26
CA ARG A 97 9.72 30.10 7.56
C ARG A 97 10.20 31.53 7.76
N VAL A 98 9.57 32.46 7.08
CA VAL A 98 9.85 33.88 7.21
C VAL A 98 8.61 34.56 7.78
N VAL A 99 8.78 35.30 8.88
CA VAL A 99 7.70 36.04 9.56
C VAL A 99 8.14 37.49 9.70
N GLN A 100 7.35 38.43 9.21
CA GLN A 100 7.66 39.86 9.33
C GLN A 100 7.49 40.36 10.76
N TYR A 101 8.40 41.24 11.18
CA TYR A 101 8.31 41.97 12.44
C TYR A 101 7.93 43.43 12.16
N GLN A 102 6.85 43.85 12.80
CA GLN A 102 6.35 45.22 12.75
C GLN A 102 6.47 45.86 14.13
N ASP A 103 6.85 47.13 14.19
CA ASP A 103 6.80 47.90 15.43
C ASP A 103 5.36 48.31 15.80
N GLN A 104 5.21 49.03 16.93
CA GLN A 104 3.90 49.48 17.43
C GLN A 104 3.18 50.44 16.46
N ASP A 105 3.91 51.05 15.53
CA ASP A 105 3.39 51.94 14.49
C ASP A 105 3.16 51.21 13.15
N ALA A 106 3.15 49.87 13.17
CA ALA A 106 3.00 49.00 12.01
C ALA A 106 4.09 49.17 10.92
N ASN A 107 5.24 49.76 11.26
CA ASN A 107 6.35 49.85 10.33
C ASN A 107 7.14 48.55 10.31
N HIS A 108 7.44 48.07 9.10
CA HIS A 108 8.27 46.89 8.90
C HIS A 108 9.71 47.19 9.35
N ARG A 109 10.13 46.53 10.44
CA ARG A 109 11.49 46.69 10.99
C ARG A 109 12.44 45.58 10.56
N GLY A 110 11.91 44.46 10.07
CA GLY A 110 12.70 43.30 9.69
C GLY A 110 11.86 42.03 9.61
N ALA A 111 12.54 40.88 9.53
CA ALA A 111 11.89 39.58 9.46
C ALA A 111 12.61 38.54 10.32
N TYR A 112 11.86 37.68 10.98
CA TYR A 112 12.37 36.46 11.58
C TYR A 112 12.41 35.35 10.51
N ALA A 113 13.60 34.84 10.25
CA ALA A 113 13.83 33.63 9.50
C ALA A 113 14.02 32.46 10.48
N ILE A 114 13.09 31.52 10.48
CA ILE A 114 13.12 30.31 11.29
C ILE A 114 13.39 29.15 10.35
N PHE A 115 14.40 28.35 10.63
CA PHE A 115 14.72 27.18 9.82
C PHE A 115 14.89 25.93 10.65
N LEU A 116 14.53 24.80 10.05
CA LEU A 116 14.58 23.49 10.69
C LEU A 116 15.38 22.53 9.81
N ASP A 117 16.39 21.90 10.38
CA ASP A 117 17.17 20.85 9.72
C ASP A 117 16.26 19.63 9.44
N LEU A 118 16.18 19.23 8.18
CA LEU A 118 15.39 18.09 7.71
C LEU A 118 16.24 16.84 7.46
N THR A 119 17.53 16.84 7.81
CA THR A 119 18.46 15.74 7.52
C THR A 119 18.00 14.42 8.13
N ASP A 120 17.76 14.40 9.44
CA ASP A 120 17.34 13.18 10.15
C ASP A 120 15.94 12.74 9.73
N LEU A 121 15.03 13.69 9.49
CA LEU A 121 13.68 13.40 9.02
C LEU A 121 13.69 12.75 7.63
N ASN A 122 14.45 13.31 6.69
CA ASN A 122 14.60 12.77 5.34
C ASN A 122 15.28 11.40 5.36
N LYS A 123 16.26 11.20 6.23
CA LYS A 123 16.92 9.89 6.42
C LYS A 123 15.92 8.85 6.92
N ALA A 124 15.16 9.16 7.97
CA ALA A 124 14.15 8.26 8.53
C ALA A 124 13.07 7.91 7.50
N LEU A 125 12.63 8.88 6.67
CA LEU A 125 11.66 8.65 5.61
C LEU A 125 12.19 7.68 4.55
N ARG A 126 13.43 7.86 4.10
CA ARG A 126 14.09 6.95 3.14
C ARG A 126 14.25 5.54 3.69
N GLU A 127 14.62 5.41 4.96
CA GLU A 127 14.70 4.10 5.63
C GLU A 127 13.33 3.43 5.69
N GLN A 128 12.27 4.17 5.99
CA GLN A 128 10.90 3.66 6.01
C GLN A 128 10.44 3.19 4.62
N GLU A 129 10.75 3.97 3.57
CA GLU A 129 10.46 3.59 2.18
C GLU A 129 11.20 2.32 1.78
N SER A 130 12.50 2.26 2.08
CA SER A 130 13.33 1.08 1.84
C SER A 130 12.76 -0.17 2.52
N LEU A 131 12.39 -0.09 3.80
CA LEU A 131 11.77 -1.21 4.52
C LEU A 131 10.45 -1.66 3.88
N LYS A 132 9.61 -0.72 3.44
CA LYS A 132 8.36 -1.04 2.74
C LYS A 132 8.63 -1.77 1.43
N GLU A 133 9.63 -1.37 0.66
CA GLU A 133 10.03 -2.07 -0.56
C GLU A 133 10.49 -3.49 -0.28
N ARG A 134 11.37 -3.70 0.71
CA ARG A 134 11.84 -5.05 1.07
C ARG A 134 10.70 -5.93 1.57
N ASN A 135 9.77 -5.38 2.35
CA ASN A 135 8.58 -6.12 2.76
C ASN A 135 7.71 -6.52 1.56
N ARG A 136 7.52 -5.64 0.57
CA ARG A 136 6.81 -6.01 -0.67
C ARG A 136 7.55 -7.12 -1.41
N GLU A 137 8.88 -7.07 -1.50
CA GLU A 137 9.69 -8.13 -2.11
C GLU A 137 9.55 -9.47 -1.35
N LEU A 138 9.50 -9.44 -0.02
CA LEU A 138 9.26 -10.65 0.78
C LEU A 138 7.83 -11.18 0.61
N GLU A 139 6.82 -10.31 0.62
CA GLU A 139 5.43 -10.67 0.30
C GLU A 139 5.33 -11.28 -1.09
N HIS A 140 6.14 -10.80 -2.03
CA HIS A 140 6.25 -11.33 -3.38
C HIS A 140 6.78 -12.77 -3.43
N LEU A 141 7.58 -13.21 -2.45
CA LEU A 141 8.09 -14.58 -2.35
C LEU A 141 7.10 -15.55 -1.70
N VAL A 142 6.07 -15.03 -1.03
CA VAL A 142 5.05 -15.88 -0.42
C VAL A 142 4.19 -16.49 -1.53
N VAL A 143 4.20 -17.82 -1.63
CA VAL A 143 3.37 -18.58 -2.59
C VAL A 143 2.03 -19.04 -1.99
N THR A 144 1.87 -18.94 -0.67
CA THR A 144 0.69 -19.40 0.06
C THR A 144 -0.14 -18.26 0.62
N CYS A 145 -1.46 -18.41 0.66
CA CYS A 145 -2.37 -17.50 1.36
C CYS A 145 -2.17 -17.64 2.89
N PRO A 146 -1.79 -16.56 3.62
CA PRO A 146 -1.55 -16.64 5.06
C PRO A 146 -2.75 -17.12 5.89
N LEU A 147 -3.96 -16.81 5.43
CA LEU A 147 -5.19 -17.20 6.14
C LEU A 147 -5.50 -18.69 5.98
N THR A 148 -5.40 -19.21 4.75
CA THR A 148 -5.95 -20.52 4.38
C THR A 148 -4.88 -21.59 4.21
N GLY A 149 -3.61 -21.22 4.08
CA GLY A 149 -2.47 -22.13 3.90
C GLY A 149 -2.34 -22.76 2.51
N ILE A 150 -3.37 -22.67 1.66
CA ILE A 150 -3.30 -23.07 0.24
C ILE A 150 -2.56 -22.01 -0.58
N TYR A 151 -2.31 -22.27 -1.86
CA TYR A 151 -1.63 -21.33 -2.74
C TYR A 151 -2.40 -20.00 -2.87
N ASN A 152 -1.68 -18.92 -3.14
CA ASN A 152 -2.28 -17.61 -3.40
C ASN A 152 -2.54 -17.40 -4.91
N ARG A 153 -3.25 -16.31 -5.24
CA ARG A 153 -3.54 -15.92 -6.63
C ARG A 153 -2.29 -15.83 -7.50
N ARG A 154 -1.18 -15.31 -6.98
CA ARG A 154 0.07 -15.19 -7.75
C ARG A 154 0.60 -16.55 -8.17
N TYR A 155 0.66 -17.49 -7.23
CA TYR A 155 1.10 -18.85 -7.54
C TYR A 155 0.15 -19.53 -8.53
N PHE A 156 -1.16 -19.32 -8.39
CA PHE A 156 -2.13 -19.73 -9.41
C PHE A 156 -1.79 -19.17 -10.79
N GLU A 157 -1.61 -17.85 -10.93
CA GLU A 157 -1.35 -17.20 -12.22
C GLU A 157 -0.10 -17.75 -12.91
N LEU A 158 0.97 -17.97 -12.12
CA LEU A 158 2.22 -18.56 -12.61
C LEU A 158 1.99 -20.00 -13.09
N ARG A 159 1.45 -20.86 -12.22
CA ARG A 159 1.25 -22.28 -12.54
C ARG A 159 0.23 -22.50 -13.65
N PHE A 160 -0.85 -21.72 -13.66
CA PHE A 160 -1.86 -21.78 -14.71
C PHE A 160 -1.26 -21.42 -16.07
N ALA A 161 -0.36 -20.44 -16.15
CA ALA A 161 0.33 -20.12 -17.39
C ALA A 161 1.21 -21.28 -17.87
N GLU A 162 1.93 -21.92 -16.97
CA GLU A 162 2.74 -23.11 -17.27
C GLU A 162 1.87 -24.28 -17.76
N GLU A 163 0.76 -24.57 -17.10
CA GLU A 163 -0.12 -25.68 -17.48
C GLU A 163 -0.86 -25.42 -18.80
N VAL A 164 -1.26 -24.18 -19.09
CA VAL A 164 -1.80 -23.82 -20.42
C VAL A 164 -0.76 -24.03 -21.51
N ALA A 165 0.49 -23.63 -21.29
CA ALA A 165 1.58 -23.85 -22.24
C ALA A 165 1.86 -25.35 -22.45
N ARG A 166 1.80 -26.15 -21.39
CA ARG A 166 1.95 -27.62 -21.45
C ARG A 166 0.80 -28.28 -22.20
N ALA A 167 -0.45 -27.93 -21.89
CA ALA A 167 -1.64 -28.43 -22.57
C ALA A 167 -1.58 -28.12 -24.07
N LYS A 168 -1.21 -26.89 -24.46
CA LYS A 168 -1.01 -26.49 -25.86
C LYS A 168 0.08 -27.31 -26.55
N ARG A 169 1.24 -27.48 -25.90
CA ARG A 169 2.41 -28.16 -26.47
C ARG A 169 2.19 -29.67 -26.66
N TYR A 170 1.61 -30.34 -25.68
CA TYR A 170 1.48 -31.80 -25.66
C TYR A 170 0.08 -32.29 -26.05
N ARG A 171 -0.86 -31.37 -26.29
CA ARG A 171 -2.27 -31.68 -26.57
C ARG A 171 -2.92 -32.56 -25.49
N HIS A 172 -2.60 -32.26 -24.23
CA HIS A 172 -3.19 -32.93 -23.06
C HIS A 172 -4.42 -32.17 -22.55
N GLY A 173 -5.36 -32.90 -21.96
CA GLY A 173 -6.52 -32.33 -21.29
C GLY A 173 -6.10 -31.48 -20.08
N MET A 174 -6.84 -30.42 -19.81
CA MET A 174 -6.71 -29.61 -18.60
C MET A 174 -8.06 -28.97 -18.31
N CYS A 175 -8.41 -28.80 -17.05
CA CYS A 175 -9.61 -28.06 -16.65
C CYS A 175 -9.27 -26.96 -15.65
N LEU A 176 -9.85 -25.78 -15.83
CA LEU A 176 -9.85 -24.68 -14.87
C LEU A 176 -11.18 -24.68 -14.12
N GLY A 177 -11.16 -24.60 -12.80
CA GLY A 177 -12.33 -24.38 -11.96
C GLY A 177 -12.22 -23.08 -11.19
N LEU A 178 -13.25 -22.23 -11.25
CA LEU A 178 -13.47 -21.13 -10.32
C LEU A 178 -14.59 -21.51 -9.36
N VAL A 179 -14.39 -21.21 -8.08
CA VAL A 179 -15.26 -21.65 -7.00
C VAL A 179 -15.50 -20.50 -6.03
N ASP A 180 -16.75 -20.29 -5.64
CA ASP A 180 -17.15 -19.24 -4.73
C ASP A 180 -17.98 -19.80 -3.57
N ILE A 181 -17.73 -19.30 -2.35
CA ILE A 181 -18.55 -19.63 -1.18
C ILE A 181 -19.85 -18.84 -1.24
N ASP A 182 -20.96 -19.55 -1.40
CA ASP A 182 -22.27 -18.94 -1.51
C ASP A 182 -22.62 -18.13 -0.26
N HIS A 183 -23.11 -16.91 -0.47
CA HIS A 183 -23.56 -16.01 0.60
C HIS A 183 -22.50 -15.72 1.68
N PHE A 184 -21.21 -15.71 1.34
CA PHE A 184 -20.12 -15.47 2.28
C PHE A 184 -20.28 -14.15 3.06
N LYS A 185 -20.71 -13.07 2.39
CA LYS A 185 -21.01 -11.79 3.06
C LYS A 185 -22.04 -11.95 4.20
N LYS A 186 -23.10 -12.73 4.00
CA LYS A 186 -24.12 -12.99 5.04
C LYS A 186 -23.54 -13.73 6.24
N ILE A 187 -22.57 -14.63 6.00
CA ILE A 187 -21.84 -15.31 7.07
C ILE A 187 -21.06 -14.29 7.91
N ASN A 188 -20.31 -13.39 7.28
CA ASN A 188 -19.62 -12.31 7.98
C ASN A 188 -20.57 -11.41 8.75
N ASP A 189 -21.66 -10.98 8.12
CA ASP A 189 -22.62 -10.05 8.73
C ASP A 189 -23.33 -10.68 9.95
N THR A 190 -23.60 -11.99 9.91
CA THR A 190 -24.32 -12.71 10.98
C THR A 190 -23.38 -13.20 12.10
N PHE A 191 -22.26 -13.83 11.72
CA PHE A 191 -21.38 -14.52 12.65
C PHE A 191 -20.13 -13.71 13.01
N GLY A 192 -19.79 -12.67 12.24
CA GLY A 192 -18.60 -11.84 12.39
C GLY A 192 -17.41 -12.33 11.57
N HIS A 193 -16.45 -11.45 11.32
CA HIS A 193 -15.29 -11.73 10.46
C HIS A 193 -14.45 -12.94 10.92
N GLN A 194 -14.32 -13.17 12.23
CA GLN A 194 -13.59 -14.34 12.74
C GLN A 194 -14.24 -15.67 12.31
N ALA A 195 -15.57 -15.71 12.24
CA ALA A 195 -16.28 -16.88 11.75
C ALA A 195 -16.15 -17.03 10.21
N GLY A 196 -16.11 -15.92 9.48
CA GLY A 196 -15.77 -15.92 8.06
C GLY A 196 -14.38 -16.48 7.78
N ASP A 197 -13.39 -16.10 8.59
CA ASP A 197 -12.03 -16.65 8.52
C ASP A 197 -12.00 -18.15 8.78
N MET A 198 -12.79 -18.64 9.75
CA MET A 198 -12.96 -20.08 9.98
C MET A 198 -13.60 -20.78 8.79
N ALA A 199 -14.61 -20.16 8.16
CA ALA A 199 -15.24 -20.66 6.95
C ALA A 199 -14.26 -20.78 5.79
N LEU A 200 -13.46 -19.75 5.52
CA LEU A 200 -12.43 -19.77 4.49
C LEU A 200 -11.38 -20.85 4.73
N LYS A 201 -10.90 -20.99 5.98
CA LYS A 201 -9.93 -22.04 6.37
C LYS A 201 -10.50 -23.44 6.15
N ARG A 202 -11.74 -23.68 6.59
CA ARG A 202 -12.38 -24.99 6.45
C ARG A 202 -12.63 -25.32 4.98
N PHE A 203 -13.12 -24.34 4.21
CA PHE A 203 -13.36 -24.47 2.78
C PHE A 203 -12.09 -24.84 2.03
N ALA A 204 -11.01 -24.09 2.24
CA ALA A 204 -9.71 -24.35 1.63
C ALA A 204 -9.18 -25.76 1.93
N ARG A 205 -9.32 -26.22 3.18
CA ARG A 205 -8.93 -27.60 3.56
C ARG A 205 -9.77 -28.64 2.81
N ILE A 206 -11.09 -28.45 2.72
CA ILE A 206 -11.96 -29.38 1.98
C ILE A 206 -11.56 -29.46 0.51
N LEU A 207 -11.29 -28.32 -0.14
CA LEU A 207 -10.81 -28.31 -1.53
C LEU A 207 -9.50 -29.06 -1.66
N ARG A 208 -8.50 -28.75 -0.81
CA ARG A 208 -7.18 -29.39 -0.89
C ARG A 208 -7.22 -30.90 -0.63
N ASP A 209 -8.04 -31.35 0.31
CA ASP A 209 -8.18 -32.78 0.64
C ASP A 209 -8.96 -33.57 -0.41
N SER A 210 -9.60 -32.90 -1.37
CA SER A 210 -10.48 -33.55 -2.36
C SER A 210 -9.84 -33.71 -3.73
N VAL A 211 -8.67 -33.09 -3.95
CA VAL A 211 -7.93 -33.08 -5.20
C VAL A 211 -6.68 -33.97 -5.13
N ARG A 212 -6.07 -34.26 -6.28
CA ARG A 212 -4.79 -34.96 -6.37
C ARG A 212 -3.65 -34.03 -5.92
N SER A 213 -2.47 -34.59 -5.67
CA SER A 213 -1.29 -33.82 -5.27
C SER A 213 -0.82 -32.86 -6.36
N THR A 214 -0.99 -33.25 -7.62
CA THR A 214 -0.69 -32.50 -8.86
C THR A 214 -1.64 -31.33 -9.13
N ASP A 215 -2.86 -31.40 -8.62
CA ASP A 215 -3.85 -30.34 -8.80
C ASP A 215 -3.47 -29.11 -7.99
N ILE A 216 -3.71 -27.92 -8.54
CA ILE A 216 -3.34 -26.64 -7.92
C ILE A 216 -4.59 -26.02 -7.34
N VAL A 217 -4.65 -25.88 -6.02
CA VAL A 217 -5.76 -25.22 -5.31
C VAL A 217 -5.25 -23.91 -4.73
N SER A 218 -5.88 -22.80 -5.11
CA SER A 218 -5.45 -21.46 -4.72
C SER A 218 -6.61 -20.58 -4.28
N ARG A 219 -6.36 -19.65 -3.35
CA ARG A 219 -7.31 -18.58 -3.04
C ARG A 219 -7.12 -17.46 -4.07
N TYR A 220 -8.14 -17.22 -4.86
CA TYR A 220 -8.11 -16.26 -5.97
C TYR A 220 -8.32 -14.82 -5.47
N GLY A 221 -9.22 -14.61 -4.51
CA GLY A 221 -9.46 -13.32 -3.88
C GLY A 221 -10.74 -13.36 -3.04
N GLY A 222 -10.83 -12.62 -1.94
CA GLY A 222 -12.04 -12.66 -1.10
C GLY A 222 -12.45 -14.09 -0.71
N GLU A 223 -13.66 -14.49 -1.09
CA GLU A 223 -14.26 -15.82 -0.96
C GLU A 223 -14.08 -16.74 -2.18
N GLU A 224 -13.35 -16.30 -3.19
CA GLU A 224 -13.14 -17.00 -4.45
C GLU A 224 -11.86 -17.85 -4.43
N PHE A 225 -11.96 -19.02 -5.04
CA PHE A 225 -10.91 -20.03 -5.14
C PHE A 225 -10.77 -20.47 -6.60
N ALA A 226 -9.54 -20.79 -7.00
CA ALA A 226 -9.23 -21.35 -8.30
C ALA A 226 -8.62 -22.74 -8.15
N ILE A 227 -9.00 -23.66 -9.02
CA ILE A 227 -8.46 -25.01 -9.11
C ILE A 227 -7.99 -25.27 -10.54
N VAL A 228 -6.75 -25.69 -10.72
CA VAL A 228 -6.26 -26.20 -12.00
C VAL A 228 -6.13 -27.71 -11.86
N PHE A 229 -6.73 -28.43 -12.82
CA PHE A 229 -6.65 -29.88 -12.96
C PHE A 229 -5.81 -30.20 -14.20
N PRO A 230 -4.48 -30.39 -14.06
CA PRO A 230 -3.61 -30.79 -15.17
C PRO A 230 -3.95 -32.21 -15.63
N GLU A 231 -3.78 -32.48 -16.92
CA GLU A 231 -3.92 -33.83 -17.52
C GLU A 231 -5.28 -34.48 -17.20
N ALA A 232 -6.36 -33.69 -17.24
CA ALA A 232 -7.69 -34.14 -16.87
C ALA A 232 -8.77 -33.63 -17.83
N HIS A 233 -9.72 -34.52 -18.15
CA HIS A 233 -10.91 -34.23 -18.94
C HIS A 233 -12.15 -34.00 -18.06
N PRO A 234 -13.21 -33.36 -18.59
CA PRO A 234 -14.43 -33.05 -17.83
C PRO A 234 -15.05 -34.27 -17.14
N GLU A 235 -15.03 -35.42 -17.82
CA GLU A 235 -15.57 -36.70 -17.33
C GLU A 235 -14.88 -37.16 -16.04
N GLU A 236 -13.59 -36.87 -15.88
CA GLU A 236 -12.81 -37.24 -14.69
C GLU A 236 -12.98 -36.24 -13.54
N ILE A 237 -13.08 -34.95 -13.86
CA ILE A 237 -13.10 -33.88 -12.86
C ILE A 237 -14.51 -33.65 -12.30
N MET A 238 -15.57 -33.89 -13.06
CA MET A 238 -16.95 -33.65 -12.62
C MET A 238 -17.32 -34.46 -11.35
N PRO A 239 -17.02 -35.78 -11.25
CA PRO A 239 -17.22 -36.53 -10.02
C PRO A 239 -16.45 -35.96 -8.81
N VAL A 240 -15.25 -35.44 -9.04
CA VAL A 240 -14.42 -34.82 -7.98
C VAL A 240 -15.07 -33.53 -7.50
N CYS A 241 -15.51 -32.66 -8.41
CA CYS A 241 -16.23 -31.43 -8.09
C CYS A 241 -17.55 -31.71 -7.35
N ILE A 242 -18.32 -32.72 -7.78
CA ILE A 242 -19.57 -33.13 -7.12
C ILE A 242 -19.28 -33.57 -5.68
N ARG A 243 -18.25 -34.41 -5.48
CA ARG A 243 -17.83 -34.85 -4.14
C ARG A 243 -17.36 -33.67 -3.28
N MET A 244 -16.60 -32.73 -3.85
CA MET A 244 -16.19 -31.50 -3.16
C MET A 244 -17.40 -30.72 -2.66
N ARG A 245 -18.33 -30.38 -3.55
CA ARG A 245 -19.55 -29.64 -3.24
C ARG A 245 -20.38 -30.32 -2.15
N GLN A 246 -20.59 -31.63 -2.26
CA GLN A 246 -21.32 -32.40 -1.25
C GLN A 246 -20.59 -32.41 0.10
N LYS A 247 -19.26 -32.53 0.11
CA LYS A 247 -18.45 -32.49 1.33
C LYS A 247 -18.52 -31.11 1.99
N ILE A 248 -18.49 -30.02 1.23
CA ILE A 248 -18.70 -28.65 1.72
C ILE A 248 -20.07 -28.55 2.42
N GLN A 249 -21.14 -28.98 1.76
CA GLN A 249 -22.51 -28.91 2.28
C GLN A 249 -22.71 -29.75 3.56
N ARG A 250 -22.08 -30.93 3.64
CA ARG A 250 -22.22 -31.87 4.76
C ARG A 250 -21.29 -31.61 5.93
N THR A 251 -20.42 -30.60 5.83
CA THR A 251 -19.40 -30.33 6.85
C THR A 251 -19.66 -28.96 7.50
N PRO A 252 -20.54 -28.90 8.49
CA PRO A 252 -20.81 -27.65 9.18
C PRO A 252 -19.64 -27.16 10.02
N ILE A 253 -19.66 -25.87 10.33
CA ILE A 253 -18.68 -25.21 11.19
C ILE A 253 -19.40 -24.75 12.45
N ASN A 254 -19.01 -25.33 13.59
CA ASN A 254 -19.56 -24.96 14.88
C ASN A 254 -18.91 -23.65 15.36
N THR A 255 -19.75 -22.68 15.70
CA THR A 255 -19.32 -21.40 16.30
C THR A 255 -20.11 -21.12 17.57
N PRO A 256 -19.67 -20.18 18.43
CA PRO A 256 -20.44 -19.78 19.61
C PRO A 256 -21.84 -19.22 19.30
N LYS A 257 -22.05 -18.70 18.08
CA LYS A 257 -23.34 -18.16 17.61
C LYS A 257 -24.22 -19.19 16.90
N GLY A 258 -23.75 -20.43 16.76
CA GLY A 258 -24.46 -21.52 16.08
C GLY A 258 -23.67 -22.17 14.95
N GLU A 259 -24.35 -23.06 14.23
CA GLU A 259 -23.80 -23.85 13.13
C GLU A 259 -23.82 -23.06 11.81
N ILE A 260 -22.67 -22.95 11.15
CA ILE A 260 -22.55 -22.39 9.79
C ILE A 260 -22.54 -23.55 8.80
N ARG A 261 -23.52 -23.56 7.89
CA ARG A 261 -23.56 -24.48 6.74
C ARG A 261 -23.12 -23.75 5.49
N LEU A 262 -22.06 -24.26 4.89
CA LEU A 262 -21.52 -23.70 3.65
C LEU A 262 -22.13 -24.40 2.44
N THR A 263 -22.38 -23.64 1.39
CA THR A 263 -22.53 -24.18 0.03
C THR A 263 -21.57 -23.43 -0.89
N ALA A 264 -21.33 -23.98 -2.07
CA ALA A 264 -20.49 -23.32 -3.05
C ALA A 264 -20.97 -23.56 -4.47
N SER A 265 -20.71 -22.56 -5.30
CA SER A 265 -20.95 -22.57 -6.73
C SER A 265 -19.62 -22.75 -7.47
N PHE A 266 -19.63 -23.56 -8.52
CA PHE A 266 -18.44 -23.92 -9.30
C PHE A 266 -18.69 -23.60 -10.78
N GLY A 267 -17.77 -22.87 -11.40
CA GLY A 267 -17.67 -22.71 -12.84
C GLY A 267 -16.45 -23.45 -13.36
N ILE A 268 -16.65 -24.43 -14.24
CA ILE A 268 -15.57 -25.25 -14.79
C ILE A 268 -15.41 -24.95 -16.27
N CYS A 269 -14.18 -24.68 -16.71
CA CYS A 269 -13.81 -24.50 -18.11
C CYS A 269 -12.77 -25.56 -18.52
N PRO A 270 -13.11 -26.48 -19.42
CA PRO A 270 -12.14 -27.38 -20.04
C PRO A 270 -11.26 -26.62 -21.03
N TYR A 271 -9.99 -26.99 -21.11
CA TYR A 271 -9.09 -26.51 -22.15
C TYR A 271 -9.51 -27.09 -23.52
N PRO A 272 -9.84 -26.24 -24.50
CA PRO A 272 -10.27 -26.70 -25.82
C PRO A 272 -9.07 -27.16 -26.65
N LEU A 273 -9.03 -28.45 -26.98
CA LEU A 273 -7.95 -29.06 -27.78
C LEU A 273 -8.03 -28.71 -29.28
N ASP A 274 -9.15 -28.13 -29.69
CA ASP A 274 -9.52 -27.73 -31.04
C ASP A 274 -9.41 -26.22 -31.29
N ASP A 275 -9.12 -25.42 -30.27
CA ASP A 275 -8.95 -23.96 -30.35
C ASP A 275 -7.51 -23.57 -29.98
N PRO A 276 -6.57 -23.54 -30.95
CA PRO A 276 -5.17 -23.27 -30.69
C PRO A 276 -4.87 -21.81 -30.32
N GLU A 277 -5.79 -20.89 -30.60
CA GLU A 277 -5.63 -19.45 -30.37
C GLU A 277 -6.20 -19.01 -29.01
N ILE A 278 -6.82 -19.92 -28.26
CA ILE A 278 -7.38 -19.59 -26.95
C ILE A 278 -6.31 -19.02 -26.01
N THR A 279 -6.65 -17.90 -25.37
CA THR A 279 -5.78 -17.26 -24.39
C THR A 279 -6.14 -17.69 -22.97
N ARG A 280 -5.21 -17.43 -22.05
CA ARG A 280 -5.45 -17.62 -20.60
C ARG A 280 -6.61 -16.77 -20.09
N ALA A 281 -6.76 -15.56 -20.64
CA ALA A 281 -7.85 -14.66 -20.27
C ALA A 281 -9.21 -15.24 -20.71
N ASP A 282 -9.29 -15.84 -21.89
CA ASP A 282 -10.51 -16.48 -22.38
C ASP A 282 -10.92 -17.65 -21.48
N LEU A 283 -9.97 -18.50 -21.07
CA LEU A 283 -10.24 -19.62 -20.16
C LEU A 283 -10.80 -19.14 -18.80
N VAL A 284 -10.20 -18.09 -18.23
CA VAL A 284 -10.69 -17.47 -16.99
C VAL A 284 -12.09 -16.89 -17.20
N SER A 285 -12.32 -16.19 -18.31
CA SER A 285 -13.62 -15.61 -18.64
C SER A 285 -14.71 -16.68 -18.80
N ARG A 286 -14.40 -17.80 -19.45
CA ARG A 286 -15.33 -18.94 -19.65
C ARG A 286 -15.64 -19.64 -18.32
N ALA A 287 -14.65 -19.78 -17.44
CA ALA A 287 -14.85 -20.32 -16.09
C ALA A 287 -15.71 -19.37 -15.22
N ASP A 288 -15.46 -18.06 -15.33
CA ASP A 288 -16.23 -17.03 -14.62
C ASP A 288 -17.69 -16.97 -15.10
N GLU A 289 -17.94 -17.02 -16.41
CA GLU A 289 -19.29 -17.13 -16.97
C GLU A 289 -20.03 -18.35 -16.41
N SER A 290 -19.35 -19.49 -16.34
CA SER A 290 -19.93 -20.70 -15.77
C SER A 290 -20.24 -20.56 -14.28
N LEU A 291 -19.35 -19.89 -13.52
CA LEU A 291 -19.55 -19.62 -12.10
C LEU A 291 -20.70 -18.63 -11.87
N TYR A 292 -20.80 -17.61 -12.72
CA TYR A 292 -21.89 -16.65 -12.70
C TYR A 292 -23.23 -17.35 -12.95
N ARG A 293 -23.31 -18.21 -13.97
CA ARG A 293 -24.50 -19.05 -14.22
C ARG A 293 -24.81 -19.95 -13.03
N ALA A 294 -23.80 -20.56 -12.41
CA ALA A 294 -24.00 -21.38 -11.21
C ALA A 294 -24.67 -20.57 -10.07
N LYS A 295 -24.27 -19.30 -9.91
CA LYS A 295 -24.85 -18.38 -8.92
C LYS A 295 -26.26 -17.92 -9.27
N GLU A 296 -26.55 -17.66 -10.54
CA GLU A 296 -27.88 -17.22 -10.99
C GLU A 296 -28.92 -18.34 -10.93
N GLU A 297 -28.55 -19.55 -11.34
CA GLU A 297 -29.49 -20.65 -11.43
C GLU A 297 -29.82 -21.29 -10.08
N GLY A 298 -29.42 -20.70 -8.95
CA GLY A 298 -29.82 -21.13 -7.61
C GLY A 298 -28.68 -21.57 -6.70
N ARG A 299 -27.42 -21.34 -7.09
CA ARG A 299 -26.22 -21.63 -6.29
C ARG A 299 -26.07 -23.11 -5.95
N ASN A 300 -25.10 -23.44 -5.10
CA ASN A 300 -24.81 -24.80 -4.64
C ASN A 300 -24.76 -25.81 -5.80
N ARG A 301 -24.10 -25.47 -6.90
CA ARG A 301 -24.08 -26.27 -8.14
C ARG A 301 -22.76 -26.14 -8.87
N ILE A 302 -22.59 -26.99 -9.88
CA ILE A 302 -21.44 -27.00 -10.77
C ILE A 302 -21.97 -26.77 -12.17
N VAL A 303 -21.39 -25.81 -12.88
CA VAL A 303 -21.69 -25.54 -14.29
C VAL A 303 -20.42 -25.75 -15.08
N LEU A 304 -20.52 -26.57 -16.12
CA LEU A 304 -19.45 -26.86 -17.06
C LEU A 304 -19.64 -25.96 -18.30
N TYR A 305 -18.60 -25.23 -18.66
CA TYR A 305 -18.62 -24.38 -19.85
C TYR A 305 -18.92 -25.21 -21.11
N GLY A 306 -19.79 -24.69 -21.98
CA GLY A 306 -20.18 -25.37 -23.21
C GLY A 306 -21.19 -26.52 -23.03
N HIS A 307 -21.59 -26.85 -21.79
CA HIS A 307 -22.62 -27.85 -21.53
C HIS A 307 -23.87 -27.24 -20.86
N PRO A 308 -25.09 -27.71 -21.23
CA PRO A 308 -26.29 -27.42 -20.47
C PRO A 308 -26.20 -28.09 -19.10
N VAL A 309 -26.77 -27.44 -18.08
CA VAL A 309 -26.74 -27.92 -16.70
C VAL A 309 -27.67 -29.13 -16.59
N GLU A 310 -27.17 -30.27 -16.09
CA GLU A 310 -28.03 -31.38 -15.72
C GLU A 310 -28.92 -30.95 -14.54
N ALA A 311 -30.23 -31.05 -14.75
CA ALA A 311 -31.28 -30.64 -13.80
C ALA A 311 -31.34 -31.54 -12.56
#